data_AF-A0A1E1F1U2-F1
#
_entry.id   AF-A0A1E1F1U2-F1
#
_cell.length_a   1.000
_cell.length_b   1.000
_cell.length_c   1.000
_cell.angle_alpha   90.00
_cell.angle_beta   90.00
_cell.angle_gamma   90.00
#
_symmetry.space_group_name_H-M   'P 1'
#
loop_
_entity.id
_entity.type
_entity.pdbx_description
1 polymer ?
#
loop_
_entity_poly.entity_id
_entity_poly.type
_entity_poly.pdbx_seq_one_letter_code
_entity_poly.pdbx_strand_id
1 'polypeptide(L)'
;MPTLIAGIRDAGISPDAAPDDPVAWFPSTESFARLLTADNRTMLRLIAERSPGSLDELVELTGRAKSNLSRSLSTLASYGIVRMERHGRKVIPTVVYDRIELILPLTGRATPDAASFGDQA
;
A
#
# COMPACT_ATOMS: atom_id res chain seq x y z
N MET A 1 -4.73 11.40 9.42
CA MET A 1 -3.32 11.10 9.09
C MET A 1 -3.20 11.27 7.56
N PRO A 2 -2.05 11.04 6.90
CA PRO A 2 -1.97 11.29 5.46
C PRO A 2 -2.79 10.25 4.66
N THR A 3 -3.29 10.67 3.50
CA THR A 3 -3.94 9.81 2.49
C THR A 3 -2.90 9.33 1.50
N LEU A 4 -2.97 8.05 1.11
CA LEU A 4 -2.18 7.49 0.01
C LEU A 4 -3.02 7.47 -1.27
N ILE A 5 -2.50 8.06 -2.35
CA ILE A 5 -3.10 7.94 -3.68
C ILE A 5 -2.59 6.65 -4.31
N ALA A 6 -3.50 5.79 -4.76
CA ALA A 6 -3.19 4.53 -5.42
C ALA A 6 -3.55 4.60 -6.92
N GLY A 7 -2.63 4.17 -7.77
CA GLY A 7 -2.85 3.99 -9.21
C GLY A 7 -2.54 2.56 -9.65
N ILE A 8 -3.14 2.12 -10.76
CA ILE A 8 -2.84 0.83 -11.38
C ILE A 8 -2.01 1.04 -12.65
N ARG A 9 -0.84 0.38 -12.74
CA ARG A 9 0.09 0.55 -13.86
C ARG A 9 -0.46 0.06 -15.19
N ASP A 10 -1.19 -1.06 -15.20
CA ASP A 10 -1.80 -1.62 -16.42
C ASP A 10 -2.96 -0.77 -16.97
N ALA A 11 -3.52 0.14 -16.17
CA ALA A 11 -4.53 1.11 -16.60
C ALA A 11 -3.92 2.25 -17.46
N GLY A 12 -2.59 2.33 -17.56
CA GLY A 12 -1.87 3.22 -18.46
C GLY A 12 -2.05 4.71 -18.17
N ILE A 13 -2.19 5.05 -16.90
CA ILE A 13 -2.37 6.43 -16.41
C ILE A 13 -1.26 6.69 -15.40
N SER A 14 -0.78 7.94 -15.34
CA SER A 14 -0.16 8.55 -14.16
C SER A 14 -1.27 9.28 -13.39
N PRO A 15 -1.56 9.06 -12.08
CA PRO A 15 -2.49 9.92 -11.38
C PRO A 15 -1.95 11.34 -11.50
N ASP A 16 -2.87 12.29 -11.69
CA ASP A 16 -2.57 13.71 -11.60
C ASP A 16 -2.38 14.06 -10.12
N ALA A 17 -1.27 13.57 -9.58
CA ALA A 17 -0.85 13.75 -8.21
C ALA A 17 0.17 14.88 -8.18
N ALA A 18 0.07 15.76 -7.17
CA ALA A 18 1.10 16.77 -7.00
C ALA A 18 2.47 16.09 -6.83
N PRO A 19 3.59 16.74 -7.20
CA PRO A 19 4.93 16.15 -7.06
C PRO A 19 5.25 15.62 -5.65
N ASP A 20 4.59 16.16 -4.64
CA ASP A 20 4.76 15.82 -3.22
C ASP A 20 3.69 14.85 -2.69
N ASP A 21 2.69 14.49 -3.49
CA ASP A 21 1.66 13.54 -3.07
C ASP A 21 2.24 12.12 -3.02
N PRO A 22 2.03 11.38 -1.92
CA PRO A 22 2.48 10.00 -1.84
C PRO A 22 1.63 9.13 -2.78
N VAL A 23 2.24 8.68 -3.88
CA VAL A 23 1.61 7.80 -4.88
C VAL A 23 2.15 6.37 -4.76
N ALA A 24 1.25 5.41 -4.56
CA ALA A 24 1.55 3.98 -4.65
C ALA A 24 1.05 3.38 -5.97
N TRP A 25 1.95 2.68 -6.65
CA TRP A 25 1.69 2.06 -7.94
C TRP A 25 1.50 0.55 -7.85
N PHE A 26 0.28 0.09 -8.07
CA PHE A 26 -0.03 -1.34 -8.11
C PHE A 26 0.13 -1.90 -9.53
N PRO A 27 0.60 -3.14 -9.68
CA PRO A 27 0.79 -3.73 -11.00
C PRO A 27 -0.54 -4.03 -11.70
N SER A 28 -1.58 -4.38 -10.93
CA SER A 28 -2.93 -4.67 -11.45
C SER A 28 -4.01 -4.42 -10.38
N THR A 29 -5.27 -4.36 -10.82
CA THR A 29 -6.43 -4.20 -9.91
C THR A 29 -6.57 -5.40 -8.96
N GLU A 30 -6.27 -6.61 -9.42
CA GLU A 30 -6.30 -7.82 -8.58
C GLU A 30 -5.26 -7.75 -7.47
N SER A 31 -4.08 -7.20 -7.77
CA SER A 31 -3.01 -7.03 -6.79
C SER A 31 -3.42 -6.03 -5.70
N PHE A 32 -4.09 -4.94 -6.09
CA PHE A 32 -4.68 -3.99 -5.16
C PHE A 32 -5.78 -4.63 -4.29
N ALA A 33 -6.73 -5.34 -4.90
CA ALA A 33 -7.84 -5.99 -4.20
C ALA A 33 -7.37 -7.05 -3.19
N ARG A 34 -6.33 -7.83 -3.54
CA ARG A 34 -5.70 -8.80 -2.63
C ARG A 34 -5.04 -8.15 -1.42
N LEU A 35 -4.58 -6.90 -1.54
CA LEU A 35 -3.91 -6.21 -0.46
C LEU A 35 -4.91 -5.64 0.57
N LEU A 36 -6.09 -5.20 0.12
CA LEU A 36 -7.11 -4.55 0.97
C LEU A 36 -8.33 -5.44 1.25
N THR A 37 -8.11 -6.75 1.34
CA THR A 37 -9.12 -7.70 1.84
C THR A 37 -9.63 -7.29 3.22
N ALA A 38 -10.83 -7.76 3.60
CA ALA A 38 -11.42 -7.46 4.91
C ALA A 38 -10.45 -7.78 6.06
N ASP A 39 -9.79 -8.93 6.03
CA ASP A 39 -8.82 -9.35 7.04
C ASP A 39 -7.62 -8.40 7.13
N ASN A 40 -7.08 -7.97 6.00
CA ASN A 40 -5.95 -7.04 5.99
C ASN A 40 -6.38 -5.65 6.48
N ARG A 41 -7.59 -5.18 6.15
CA ARG A 41 -8.12 -3.91 6.68
C ARG A 41 -8.41 -3.98 8.18
N THR A 42 -8.83 -5.13 8.70
CA THR A 42 -8.97 -5.34 10.16
C THR A 42 -7.61 -5.36 10.84
N MET A 43 -6.63 -6.07 10.26
CA MET A 43 -5.25 -6.07 10.75
C MET A 43 -4.65 -4.65 10.78
N LEU A 44 -4.81 -3.86 9.70
CA LEU A 44 -4.33 -2.49 9.63
C LEU A 44 -4.96 -1.61 10.72
N ARG A 45 -6.29 -1.73 10.93
CA ARG A 45 -6.99 -1.03 12.02
C ARG A 45 -6.44 -1.41 13.39
N LEU A 46 -6.23 -2.70 13.66
CA LEU A 46 -5.65 -3.15 14.93
C LEU A 46 -4.23 -2.61 15.14
N ILE A 47 -3.40 -2.56 14.10
CA ILE A 47 -2.06 -1.97 14.19
C ILE A 47 -2.16 -0.48 14.56
N ALA A 48 -3.04 0.27 13.91
CA ALA A 48 -3.22 1.69 14.18
C ALA A 48 -3.80 1.98 15.59
N GLU A 49 -4.79 1.20 16.03
CA GLU A 49 -5.48 1.40 17.31
C GLU A 49 -4.70 0.87 18.52
N ARG A 50 -3.98 -0.24 18.35
CA ARG A 50 -3.32 -0.94 19.47
C ARG A 50 -1.82 -0.77 19.50
N SER A 51 -1.20 -0.32 18.39
CA SER A 51 0.25 -0.12 18.28
C SER A 51 1.07 -1.30 18.84
N PRO A 52 0.85 -2.53 18.34
CA PRO A 52 1.48 -3.72 18.89
C PRO A 52 3.01 -3.59 18.83
N GLY A 53 3.67 -3.89 19.95
CA GLY A 53 5.12 -3.80 20.10
C GLY A 53 5.89 -4.97 19.48
N SER A 54 5.21 -5.90 18.80
CA SER A 54 5.84 -6.98 18.04
C SER A 54 4.87 -7.67 17.08
N LEU A 55 5.42 -8.40 16.11
CA LEU A 55 4.65 -9.30 15.25
C LEU A 55 3.94 -10.41 16.05
N ASP A 56 4.52 -10.90 17.14
CA ASP A 56 3.89 -11.94 17.98
C ASP A 56 2.66 -11.40 18.72
N GLU A 57 2.72 -10.16 19.20
CA GLU A 57 1.55 -9.49 19.77
C GLU A 57 0.44 -9.29 18.73
N LEU A 58 0.81 -8.98 17.48
CA LEU A 58 -0.17 -8.89 16.39
C LEU A 58 -0.80 -10.26 16.06
N VAL A 59 -0.06 -11.36 16.21
CA VAL A 59 -0.62 -12.73 16.10
C VAL A 59 -1.71 -12.93 17.14
N GLU A 60 -1.45 -12.58 18.40
CA GLU A 60 -2.44 -12.70 19.49
C GLU A 60 -3.67 -11.82 19.24
N LEU A 61 -3.49 -10.57 18.77
CA LEU A 61 -4.59 -9.65 18.49
C LEU A 61 -5.47 -10.09 17.31
N THR A 62 -4.89 -10.74 16.30
CA THR A 62 -5.59 -11.08 15.05
C THR A 62 -6.02 -12.55 14.98
N GLY A 63 -5.42 -13.43 15.80
CA GLY A 63 -5.57 -14.89 15.69
C GLY A 63 -4.97 -15.49 14.40
N ARG A 64 -4.21 -14.70 13.62
CA ARG A 64 -3.66 -15.12 12.32
C ARG A 64 -2.25 -15.67 12.47
N ALA A 65 -1.92 -16.69 11.68
CA ALA A 65 -0.57 -17.25 11.66
C ALA A 65 0.50 -16.20 11.33
N LYS A 66 1.63 -16.23 12.06
CA LYS A 66 2.77 -15.30 11.89
C LYS A 66 3.28 -15.20 10.45
N SER A 67 3.36 -16.33 9.75
CA SER A 67 3.80 -16.38 8.34
C SER A 67 2.83 -15.66 7.40
N ASN A 68 1.52 -15.70 7.68
CA ASN A 68 0.51 -14.96 6.92
C ASN A 68 0.65 -13.46 7.15
N LEU A 69 0.74 -13.04 8.41
CA LEU A 69 0.91 -11.63 8.76
C LEU A 69 2.20 -11.06 8.18
N SER A 70 3.32 -11.78 8.30
CA SER A 70 4.61 -11.35 7.76
C SER A 70 4.57 -11.12 6.25
N ARG A 71 3.94 -12.03 5.49
CA ARG A 71 3.77 -11.85 4.04
C ARG A 71 2.92 -10.62 3.72
N SER A 72 1.75 -10.49 4.35
CA SER A 72 0.87 -9.33 4.14
C SER A 72 1.58 -8.02 4.48
N LEU A 73 2.26 -7.94 5.63
CA LEU A 73 2.99 -6.76 6.08
C LEU A 73 4.16 -6.41 5.16
N SER A 74 4.87 -7.41 4.64
CA SER A 74 5.97 -7.19 3.69
C SER A 74 5.44 -6.55 2.39
N THR A 75 4.32 -7.05 1.87
CA THR A 75 3.67 -6.47 0.68
C THR A 75 3.13 -5.06 0.97
N LEU A 76 2.48 -4.85 2.12
CA LEU A 76 2.00 -3.52 2.50
C LEU A 76 3.16 -2.52 2.66
N ALA A 77 4.31 -2.97 3.17
CA ALA A 77 5.50 -2.15 3.32
C ALA A 77 6.18 -1.82 2.00
N SER A 78 6.15 -2.72 0.99
CA SER A 78 6.67 -2.39 -0.34
C SER A 78 5.87 -1.29 -1.05
N TYR A 79 4.61 -1.07 -0.65
CA TYR A 79 3.78 0.05 -1.13
C TYR A 79 3.76 1.25 -0.16
N GLY A 80 4.55 1.23 0.91
CA GLY A 80 4.63 2.33 1.88
C GLY A 80 3.42 2.45 2.82
N ILE A 81 2.40 1.59 2.70
CA ILE A 81 1.19 1.63 3.55
C ILE A 81 1.54 1.37 5.02
N VAL A 82 2.54 0.50 5.23
CA VAL A 82 3.05 0.13 6.55
C VAL A 82 4.55 0.34 6.58
N ARG A 83 5.08 0.84 7.70
CA ARG A 83 6.51 0.81 8.02
C ARG A 83 6.79 -0.35 8.96
N MET A 84 7.90 -1.03 8.74
CA MET A 84 8.38 -2.11 9.60
C MET A 84 9.65 -1.66 10.30
N GLU A 85 9.58 -1.47 11.61
CA GLU A 85 10.73 -1.06 12.42
C GLU A 85 11.32 -2.24 13.17
N ARG A 86 12.66 -2.30 13.24
CA ARG A 86 13.36 -3.33 14.00
C ARG A 86 13.87 -2.75 15.30
N HIS A 87 13.42 -3.34 16.40
CA HIS A 87 13.84 -3.00 17.76
C HIS A 87 14.45 -4.26 18.39
N GLY A 88 15.78 -4.37 18.27
CA GLY A 88 16.51 -5.59 18.61
C GLY A 88 16.06 -6.79 17.76
N ARG A 89 15.50 -7.83 18.41
CA ARG A 89 14.95 -9.02 17.73
C ARG A 89 13.48 -8.87 17.33
N LYS A 90 12.80 -7.81 17.77
CA LYS A 90 11.38 -7.58 17.49
C LYS A 90 11.20 -6.76 16.20
N VAL A 91 10.12 -7.07 15.50
CA VAL A 91 9.66 -6.31 14.33
C VAL A 91 8.33 -5.67 14.69
N ILE A 92 8.26 -4.35 14.58
CA ILE A 92 7.12 -3.51 14.97
C ILE A 92 6.51 -2.93 13.70
N PRO A 93 5.28 -3.31 13.34
CA PRO A 93 4.56 -2.69 12.22
C PRO A 93 3.91 -1.37 12.65
N THR A 94 3.95 -0.37 11.78
CA THR A 94 3.27 0.92 11.98
C THR A 94 2.55 1.32 10.71
N VAL A 95 1.26 1.66 10.80
CA VAL A 95 0.50 2.17 9.65
C VAL A 95 0.91 3.61 9.36
N VAL A 96 1.26 3.89 8.11
CA VAL A 96 1.72 5.23 7.67
C VAL A 96 0.54 6.09 7.19
N TYR A 97 -0.43 5.46 6.52
CA TYR A 97 -1.59 6.11 5.92
C TYR A 97 -2.88 5.49 6.45
N ASP A 98 -3.83 6.31 6.89
CA ASP A 98 -5.14 5.85 7.40
C ASP A 98 -6.22 5.79 6.31
N ARG A 99 -5.93 6.34 5.12
CA ARG A 99 -6.80 6.37 3.95
C ARG A 99 -6.04 6.02 2.68
N ILE A 100 -6.72 5.29 1.79
CA ILE A 100 -6.25 5.02 0.42
C ILE A 100 -7.34 5.45 -0.55
N GLU A 101 -6.97 6.24 -1.56
CA GLU A 101 -7.84 6.63 -2.67
C GLU A 101 -7.35 5.98 -3.96
N LEU A 102 -8.17 5.10 -4.53
CA LEU A 102 -7.84 4.45 -5.81
C LEU A 102 -8.39 5.28 -6.96
N ILE A 103 -7.51 5.77 -7.82
CA ILE A 103 -7.87 6.42 -9.07
C ILE A 103 -7.77 5.39 -10.18
N LEU A 104 -8.93 4.91 -10.65
CA LEU A 104 -9.04 3.91 -11.71
C LEU A 104 -10.09 4.36 -12.74
N PRO A 105 -9.67 4.94 -13.88
CA PRO A 105 -10.56 5.27 -14.98
C PRO A 105 -11.17 4.02 -15.60
N LEU A 106 -12.50 4.04 -15.74
CA LEU A 106 -13.26 2.95 -16.35
C LEU A 106 -13.41 3.12 -17.86
N THR A 107 -13.29 4.35 -18.35
CA THR A 107 -13.44 4.71 -19.76
C THR A 107 -12.46 5.83 -20.10
N GLY A 108 -11.33 5.47 -20.71
CA GLY A 108 -10.30 6.41 -21.14
C GLY A 108 -9.09 5.65 -21.69
N ARG A 109 -8.44 6.18 -22.73
CA ARG A 109 -7.18 5.64 -23.23
C ARG A 109 -6.10 5.89 -22.18
N ALA A 110 -5.33 4.84 -21.89
CA ALA A 110 -3.97 4.98 -21.38
C ALA A 110 -3.30 6.17 -22.11
N THR A 111 -2.95 7.22 -21.39
CA THR A 111 -2.17 8.29 -22.00
C THR A 111 -0.83 7.66 -22.37
N PRO A 112 -0.42 7.68 -23.66
CA PRO A 112 0.93 7.30 -24.00
C PRO A 112 1.85 8.21 -23.20
N ASP A 113 2.80 7.57 -22.53
CA ASP A 113 3.90 8.16 -21.78
C ASP A 113 4.36 9.50 -22.39
N ALA A 114 4.50 10.53 -21.55
CA ALA A 114 5.04 11.84 -21.92
C ALA A 114 6.53 11.78 -22.33
N ALA A 115 7.07 10.57 -22.53
CA ALA A 115 8.40 10.31 -23.06
C ALA A 115 8.52 10.41 -24.60
N SER A 116 7.47 10.78 -25.33
CA SER A 116 7.53 10.95 -26.81
C SER A 116 7.75 12.40 -27.29
N PHE A 117 8.05 13.35 -26.40
CA PHE A 117 8.49 14.70 -26.79
C PHE A 117 9.95 14.93 -26.41
N GLY A 118 10.83 14.34 -27.21
CA GLY A 118 12.25 14.64 -27.21
C GLY A 118 12.88 14.05 -28.47
N ASP A 119 13.47 14.94 -29.30
CA ASP A 119 14.16 14.67 -30.57
C ASP A 119 13.20 14.53 -31.78
N GLN A 120 13.22 15.38 -32.80
CA GLN A 120 14.38 15.91 -33.54
C GLN A 120 14.11 17.31 -34.13
N ALA A 121 15.21 18.00 -34.34
CA ALA A 121 15.42 19.33 -34.90
C ALA A 121 15.00 19.51 -36.37
#